data_AF-A0A7J7SES7-F1
#
_entry.id   AF-A0A7J7SES7-F1
#
_cell.length_a   1.000
_cell.length_b   1.000
_cell.length_c   1.000
_cell.angle_alpha   90.00
_cell.angle_beta   90.00
_cell.angle_gamma   90.00
#
_symmetry.space_group_name_H-M   'P 1'
#
loop_
_entity.id
_entity.type
_entity.pdbx_description
1 polymer ?
#
loop_
_entity_poly.entity_id
_entity_poly.type
_entity_poly.pdbx_seq_one_letter_code
_entity_poly.pdbx_strand_id
1 'polypeptide(L)'
;MAGDVNLFLTDLGDPTLGEIEVMIAEPSCRGQGFGTEAALMMMSYGVTKLGLTKFEAKIGQGNEPSIRMFQKLHFEQVAVSSVFQEVTLRLMMSEPERQWLLEQTSHVEEQPYRDGS
;
A
#
# COMPACT_ATOMS: atom_id res chain seq x y z
N MET A 1 18.27 -3.25 7.01
CA MET A 1 16.88 -2.85 6.68
C MET A 1 16.72 -2.98 5.17
N ALA A 2 15.77 -3.78 4.68
CA ALA A 2 15.61 -4.05 3.24
C ALA A 2 14.84 -2.95 2.49
N GLY A 3 14.04 -2.17 3.22
CA GLY A 3 13.10 -1.20 2.70
C GLY A 3 12.10 -0.78 3.77
N ASP A 4 11.07 -0.06 3.36
CA ASP A 4 10.01 0.49 4.20
C ASP A 4 8.67 0.60 3.45
N VAL A 5 7.60 0.71 4.23
CA VAL A 5 6.24 0.98 3.76
C VAL A 5 5.66 2.08 4.64
N ASN A 6 5.03 3.07 4.02
CA ASN A 6 4.44 4.22 4.69
C ASN A 6 2.96 4.34 4.30
N LEU A 7 2.17 4.91 5.21
CA LEU A 7 0.77 5.21 5.01
C LEU A 7 0.49 6.64 5.48
N PHE A 8 0.20 7.53 4.55
CA PHE A 8 -0.02 8.95 4.80
C PHE A 8 -1.50 9.27 4.85
N LEU A 9 -1.94 9.96 5.91
CA LEU A 9 -3.32 10.40 6.12
C LEU A 9 -3.40 11.92 5.97
N THR A 10 -3.24 12.40 4.74
CA THR A 10 -3.01 13.83 4.47
C THR A 10 -4.25 14.58 3.99
N ASP A 11 -5.29 13.88 3.53
CA ASP A 11 -6.52 14.52 3.08
C ASP A 11 -7.45 14.80 4.28
N LEU A 12 -7.45 16.04 4.75
CA LEU A 12 -8.32 16.48 5.83
C LEU A 12 -9.80 16.48 5.44
N GLY A 13 -10.13 16.50 4.14
CA GLY A 13 -11.49 16.42 3.62
C GLY A 13 -12.00 14.99 3.51
N ASP A 14 -11.10 14.01 3.45
CA ASP A 14 -11.43 12.58 3.38
C ASP A 14 -10.54 11.75 4.33
N PRO A 15 -10.88 11.65 5.62
CA PRO A 15 -10.11 10.88 6.60
C PRO A 15 -10.15 9.37 6.33
N THR A 16 -10.92 8.91 5.34
CA THR A 16 -11.01 7.49 4.95
C THR A 16 -10.00 7.10 3.86
N LEU A 17 -9.25 8.08 3.34
CA LEU A 17 -8.22 7.89 2.32
C LEU A 17 -6.82 7.83 2.97
N GLY A 18 -6.07 6.77 2.64
CA GLY A 18 -4.64 6.68 2.92
C GLY A 18 -3.81 6.59 1.65
N GLU A 19 -2.74 7.39 1.55
CA GLU A 19 -1.74 7.26 0.50
C GLU A 19 -0.66 6.27 0.95
N ILE A 20 -0.54 5.14 0.24
CA ILE A 20 0.40 4.07 0.52
C ILE A 20 1.65 4.19 -0.36
N GLU A 21 2.81 4.12 0.28
CA GLU A 21 4.11 4.11 -0.38
C GLU A 21 4.90 2.88 0.07
N VAL A 22 5.63 2.24 -0.84
CA VAL A 22 6.54 1.14 -0.51
C VAL A 22 7.82 1.22 -1.32
N MET A 23 8.95 1.02 -0.63
CA MET A 23 10.27 1.00 -1.24
C MET A 23 11.07 -0.22 -0.76
N ILE A 24 11.67 -0.94 -1.70
CA ILE A 24 12.70 -1.94 -1.40
C ILE A 24 14.06 -1.37 -1.81
N ALA A 25 14.73 -0.76 -0.82
CA ALA A 25 16.01 -0.11 -1.00
C ALA A 25 17.10 -1.10 -1.44
N GLU A 26 17.17 -2.27 -0.79
CA GLU A 26 18.19 -3.29 -1.02
C GLU A 26 17.95 -4.04 -2.35
N PRO A 27 18.83 -3.89 -3.38
CA PRO A 27 18.61 -4.52 -4.68
C PRO A 27 18.49 -6.04 -4.61
N SER A 28 19.25 -6.70 -3.74
CA SER A 28 19.18 -8.16 -3.60
C SER A 28 17.83 -8.65 -3.09
N CYS A 29 17.04 -7.79 -2.45
CA CYS A 29 15.71 -8.11 -1.90
C CYS A 29 14.57 -7.83 -2.90
N ARG A 30 14.84 -7.22 -4.05
CA ARG A 30 13.81 -6.89 -5.05
C ARG A 30 13.32 -8.14 -5.77
N GLY A 31 12.05 -8.11 -6.21
CA GLY A 31 11.45 -9.22 -6.97
C GLY A 31 11.11 -10.46 -6.15
N GLN A 32 11.27 -10.42 -4.82
CA GLN A 32 10.99 -11.55 -3.92
C GLN A 32 9.64 -11.46 -3.21
N GLY A 33 8.81 -10.46 -3.52
CA GLY A 33 7.49 -10.27 -2.92
C GLY A 33 7.45 -9.44 -1.63
N PHE A 34 8.60 -9.01 -1.08
CA PHE A 34 8.62 -8.22 0.17
C PHE A 34 7.80 -6.92 0.10
N GLY A 35 7.85 -6.20 -1.03
CA GLY A 35 7.05 -4.98 -1.19
C GLY A 35 5.54 -5.26 -1.21
N THR A 36 5.14 -6.38 -1.82
CA THR A 36 3.74 -6.82 -1.85
C THR A 36 3.25 -7.16 -0.45
N GLU A 37 3.99 -7.98 0.30
CA GLU A 37 3.62 -8.36 1.67
C GLU A 37 3.57 -7.15 2.60
N ALA A 38 4.56 -6.25 2.52
CA ALA A 38 4.59 -5.02 3.31
C ALA A 38 3.37 -4.12 3.02
N ALA A 39 3.00 -3.96 1.74
CA ALA A 39 1.83 -3.19 1.34
C ALA A 39 0.52 -3.84 1.82
N LEU A 40 0.37 -5.16 1.68
CA LEU A 40 -0.81 -5.90 2.16
C LEU A 40 -1.00 -5.74 3.68
N MET A 41 0.07 -5.90 4.46
CA MET A 41 0.03 -5.71 5.92
C MET A 41 -0.37 -4.28 6.28
N MET A 42 0.22 -3.27 5.63
CA MET A 42 -0.10 -1.87 5.88
C MET A 42 -1.55 -1.53 5.52
N MET A 43 -2.07 -2.04 4.39
CA MET A 43 -3.47 -1.86 4.02
C MET A 43 -4.40 -2.56 5.01
N SER A 44 -4.08 -3.78 5.44
CA SER A 44 -4.87 -4.52 6.43
C SER A 44 -4.95 -3.76 7.76
N TYR A 45 -3.84 -3.18 8.21
CA TYR A 45 -3.81 -2.28 9.35
C TYR A 45 -4.68 -1.03 9.12
N GLY A 46 -4.57 -0.39 7.96
CA GLY A 46 -5.39 0.75 7.56
C GLY A 46 -6.89 0.47 7.63
N VAL A 47 -7.34 -0.67 7.13
CA VAL A 47 -8.74 -1.08 7.15
C VAL A 47 -9.22 -1.43 8.57
N THR A 48 -8.43 -2.22 9.31
CA THR A 48 -8.88 -2.81 10.58
C THR A 48 -8.70 -1.91 11.79
N LYS A 49 -7.73 -0.99 11.78
CA LYS A 49 -7.39 -0.13 12.92
C LYS A 49 -7.65 1.34 12.67
N LEU A 50 -7.47 1.81 11.43
CA LEU A 50 -7.59 3.23 11.09
C LEU A 50 -8.93 3.59 10.42
N GLY A 51 -9.73 2.59 10.02
CA GLY A 51 -11.03 2.81 9.38
C GLY A 51 -10.93 3.33 7.94
N LEU A 52 -9.82 3.06 7.26
CA LEU A 52 -9.65 3.47 5.87
C LEU A 52 -10.54 2.65 4.94
N THR A 53 -11.10 3.33 3.94
CA THR A 53 -11.95 2.73 2.91
C THR A 53 -11.40 2.95 1.50
N LYS A 54 -10.32 3.71 1.37
CA LYS A 54 -9.69 4.06 0.09
C LYS A 54 -8.19 4.10 0.26
N PHE A 55 -7.48 3.61 -0.74
CA PHE A 55 -6.03 3.72 -0.82
C PHE A 55 -5.61 4.34 -2.14
N GLU A 56 -4.57 5.16 -2.09
CA GLU A 56 -3.90 5.71 -3.27
C GLU A 56 -2.43 5.39 -3.28
N ALA A 57 -1.87 5.17 -4.47
CA ALA A 57 -0.43 5.09 -4.67
C ALA A 57 -0.06 6.02 -5.83
N LYS A 58 0.88 6.95 -5.59
CA LYS A 58 1.48 7.79 -6.62
C LYS A 58 2.82 7.19 -7.00
N ILE A 59 3.01 6.91 -8.28
CA ILE A 59 4.14 6.13 -8.77
C ILE A 59 4.71 6.80 -10.01
N GLY A 60 6.03 6.99 -10.06
CA GLY A 60 6.70 7.47 -11.28
C GLY A 60 6.38 6.59 -12.48
N GLN A 61 6.09 7.21 -13.63
CA GLN A 61 5.65 6.52 -14.85
C GLN A 61 6.63 5.45 -15.34
N GLY A 62 7.94 5.64 -15.13
CA GLY A 62 8.99 4.67 -15.46
C GLY A 62 9.24 3.60 -14.40
N ASN A 63 8.37 3.48 -13.39
CA ASN A 63 8.44 2.41 -12.39
C ASN A 63 7.37 1.35 -12.66
N GLU A 64 7.49 0.68 -13.82
CA GLU A 64 6.57 -0.37 -14.22
C GLU A 64 6.53 -1.56 -13.23
N PRO A 65 7.61 -1.93 -12.52
CA PRO A 65 7.53 -2.94 -11.47
C PRO A 65 6.53 -2.59 -10.37
N SER A 66 6.58 -1.38 -9.82
CA SER A 66 5.63 -0.95 -8.78
C SER A 66 4.22 -0.79 -9.33
N ILE A 67 4.05 -0.23 -10.55
CA ILE A 67 2.74 -0.11 -11.19
C ILE A 67 2.07 -1.49 -11.33
N ARG A 68 2.80 -2.49 -11.86
CA ARG A 68 2.28 -3.86 -12.00
C ARG A 68 1.99 -4.51 -10.65
N MET A 69 2.80 -4.22 -9.63
CA MET A 69 2.56 -4.73 -8.28
C MET A 69 1.23 -4.22 -7.73
N PHE A 70 0.99 -2.91 -7.77
CA PHE A 70 -0.27 -2.32 -7.30
C PHE A 70 -1.49 -2.74 -8.13
N GLN A 71 -1.35 -2.90 -9.45
CA GLN A 71 -2.40 -3.45 -10.30
C GLN A 71 -2.81 -4.88 -9.89
N LYS A 72 -1.84 -5.73 -9.50
CA LYS A 72 -2.13 -7.07 -8.95
C LYS A 72 -2.82 -7.01 -7.59
N LEU A 73 -2.67 -5.92 -6.87
CA LEU A 73 -3.38 -5.63 -5.62
C LEU A 73 -4.74 -4.93 -5.87
N HIS A 74 -5.28 -5.03 -7.09
CA HIS A 74 -6.57 -4.48 -7.53
C HIS A 74 -6.61 -2.95 -7.62
N PHE A 75 -5.48 -2.25 -7.54
CA PHE A 75 -5.48 -0.80 -7.78
C PHE A 75 -5.68 -0.49 -9.26
N GLU A 76 -6.49 0.52 -9.53
CA GLU A 76 -6.79 1.01 -10.87
C GLU A 76 -6.21 2.40 -11.09
N GLN A 77 -5.75 2.70 -12.30
CA GLN A 77 -5.26 4.03 -12.63
C GLN A 77 -6.41 5.03 -12.71
N VAL A 78 -6.33 6.11 -11.94
CA VAL A 78 -7.35 7.16 -11.89
C VAL A 78 -6.86 8.51 -12.40
N ALA A 79 -5.55 8.75 -12.40
CA ALA A 79 -4.96 9.99 -12.91
C ALA A 79 -3.52 9.79 -13.41
N VAL A 80 -3.07 10.74 -14.22
CA VAL A 80 -1.68 10.87 -14.69
C VAL A 80 -1.27 12.33 -14.54
N SER A 81 -0.10 12.56 -13.94
CA SER A 81 0.52 13.88 -13.84
C SER A 81 1.66 13.99 -14.84
N SER A 82 1.53 14.86 -15.84
CA SER A 82 2.60 15.19 -16.78
C SER A 82 3.67 16.09 -16.15
N VAL A 83 3.34 16.86 -15.12
CA VAL A 83 4.30 17.73 -14.43
C VAL A 83 5.26 16.91 -13.57
N PHE A 84 4.72 15.95 -12.82
CA PHE A 84 5.50 15.09 -11.92
C PHE A 84 5.96 13.79 -12.58
N GLN A 85 5.49 13.51 -13.81
CA GLN A 85 5.76 12.24 -14.51
C GLN A 85 5.32 11.02 -13.69
N GLU A 86 4.12 11.11 -13.09
CA GLU A 86 3.56 10.11 -12.18
C GLU A 86 2.20 9.60 -12.66
N VAL A 87 1.85 8.39 -12.22
CA VAL A 87 0.50 7.84 -12.29
C VAL A 87 -0.06 7.74 -10.88
N THR A 88 -1.33 8.05 -10.71
CA THR A 88 -2.08 7.80 -9.48
C THR A 88 -2.93 6.56 -9.68
N LEU A 89 -2.69 5.55 -8.84
CA LEU A 89 -3.51 4.36 -8.75
C LEU A 89 -4.38 4.44 -7.49
N ARG A 90 -5.61 3.95 -7.55
CA ARG A 90 -6.55 3.95 -6.44
C ARG A 90 -7.22 2.59 -6.28
N LEU A 91 -7.47 2.22 -5.03
CA LEU A 91 -8.25 1.05 -4.65
C LEU A 91 -9.37 1.49 -3.69
N MET A 92 -10.59 1.10 -4.02
CA MET A 92 -11.76 1.27 -3.15
C MET A 92 -11.96 -0.02 -2.34
N MET A 93 -12.06 0.08 -1.01
CA MET A 93 -12.34 -1.06 -0.13
C MET A 93 -13.84 -1.35 -0.09
N SER A 94 -14.35 -2.00 -1.14
CA SER A 94 -15.68 -2.58 -1.08
C SER A 94 -15.64 -3.93 -0.35
N GLU A 95 -16.80 -4.54 -0.07
CA GLU A 95 -16.86 -5.76 0.75
C GLU A 95 -16.02 -6.92 0.16
N PRO A 96 -16.07 -7.23 -1.16
CA PRO A 96 -15.17 -8.20 -1.78
C PRO A 96 -13.68 -7.90 -1.58
N GLU A 97 -13.22 -6.66 -1.80
CA GLU A 97 -11.80 -6.29 -1.65
C GLU A 97 -11.37 -6.39 -0.19
N ARG A 98 -12.26 -6.03 0.73
CA ARG A 98 -12.02 -6.19 2.17
C ARG A 98 -11.86 -7.66 2.55
N GLN A 99 -12.74 -8.53 2.07
CA GLN A 99 -12.64 -9.98 2.32
C GLN A 99 -11.35 -10.55 1.73
N TRP A 100 -11.06 -10.23 0.47
CA TRP A 100 -9.83 -10.63 -0.19
C TRP A 100 -8.58 -10.20 0.59
N LEU A 101 -8.51 -8.94 1.04
CA LEU A 101 -7.38 -8.42 1.80
C LEU A 101 -7.20 -9.15 3.13
N LEU A 102 -8.29 -9.43 3.85
CA LEU A 102 -8.26 -10.16 5.11
C LEU A 102 -7.84 -11.63 4.91
N GLU A 103 -8.23 -12.25 3.80
CA GLU A 103 -7.75 -13.59 3.42
C GLU A 103 -6.25 -13.57 3.12
N GLN A 104 -5.79 -12.59 2.33
CA GLN A 104 -4.36 -12.43 1.99
C GLN A 104 -3.49 -12.11 3.21
N THR A 105 -4.07 -11.59 4.30
CA THR A 105 -3.35 -11.23 5.52
C THR A 105 -3.72 -12.10 6.72
N SER A 106 -4.36 -13.24 6.48
CA SER A 106 -4.80 -14.17 7.54
C SER A 106 -3.64 -14.79 8.34
N HIS A 107 -2.42 -14.80 7.78
CA HIS A 107 -1.20 -15.25 8.44
C HIS A 107 -0.49 -14.17 9.25
N VAL A 108 -0.95 -12.92 9.20
CA VAL A 108 -0.27 -11.79 9.84
C VAL A 108 -0.58 -11.78 11.34
N GLU A 109 0.47 -11.71 12.15
CA GLU A 109 0.36 -11.60 13.60
C GLU A 109 0.78 -10.21 14.09
N GLU A 110 -0.10 -9.53 14.83
CA GLU A 110 0.21 -8.26 15.48
C GLU A 110 0.95 -8.53 16.80
N GLN A 111 2.08 -7.85 17.00
CA GLN A 111 2.81 -7.88 18.27
C GLN A 111 2.99 -6.45 18.80
N PRO A 112 2.86 -6.22 20.12
CA PRO A 112 3.22 -4.96 20.72
C PRO A 112 4.68 -4.63 20.42
N TYR A 113 4.95 -3.39 20.05
CA TYR A 113 6.32 -2.89 20.01
C TYR A 113 6.86 -2.98 21.44
N ARG A 114 7.90 -3.80 21.67
CA ARG A 114 8.44 -4.01 23.02
C ARG A 114 8.88 -2.66 23.59
N ASP A 115 8.29 -2.24 24.71
CA ASP A 115 8.88 -1.21 25.55
C ASP A 115 10.31 -1.68 25.91
N GLY A 116 11.28 -0.82 25.62
CA GLY A 116 12.70 -1.16 25.50
C GLY A 116 13.29 -2.00 26.63
N SER A 117 14.22 -2.89 26.26
CA SER A 117 15.29 -3.37 27.14
C SER A 117 16.48 -2.43 27.01
#